data_AF-A0A4Y1YMW0-F1
#
_entry.id   AF-A0A4Y1YMW0-F1
#
_cell.length_a   1.000
_cell.length_b   1.000
_cell.length_c   1.000
_cell.angle_alpha   90.00
_cell.angle_beta   90.00
_cell.angle_gamma   90.00
#
_symmetry.space_group_name_H-M   'P 1'
#
loop_
_entity.id
_entity.type
_entity.pdbx_description
1 polymer ?
#
loop_
_entity_poly.entity_id
_entity_poly.type
_entity_poly.pdbx_seq_one_letter_code
_entity_poly.pdbx_strand_id
1 'polypeptide(L)' 'MVDDVLINKAATIERCVARAREEYAADPAGFATDFTRQDAAILNIQRACEAALDYGPTSDPP' A
#
# COMPACT_ATOMS: atom_id res chain seq x y z
N MET A 1 12.83 13.85 -12.22
CA MET A 1 12.90 12.40 -12.55
C MET A 1 12.95 11.52 -11.32
N VAL A 2 14.01 11.55 -10.50
CA VAL A 2 14.03 10.80 -9.22
C VAL A 2 12.94 11.31 -8.27
N ASP A 3 12.76 12.63 -8.20
CA ASP A 3 11.68 13.23 -7.39
C ASP A 3 10.29 12.79 -7.84
N ASP A 4 10.03 12.71 -9.14
CA ASP A 4 8.75 12.23 -9.68
C ASP A 4 8.51 10.76 -9.35
N VAL A 5 9.56 9.92 -9.36
CA VAL A 5 9.49 8.52 -8.94
C VAL A 5 9.17 8.42 -7.45
N LEU A 6 9.83 9.23 -6.60
CA LEU A 6 9.57 9.27 -5.17
C LEU A 6 8.16 9.77 -4.85
N ILE A 7 7.68 10.81 -5.55
CA ILE A 7 6.30 11.34 -5.40
C ILE A 7 5.27 10.28 -5.78
N ASN A 8 5.47 9.56 -6.89
CA ASN A 8 4.55 8.51 -7.32
C ASN A 8 4.53 7.32 -6.36
N LYS A 9 5.68 6.95 -5.78
CA LYS A 9 5.76 5.93 -4.74
C LYS A 9 5.03 6.36 -3.47
N ALA A 10 5.28 7.58 -2.99
CA ALA A 10 4.59 8.13 -1.84
C ALA A 10 3.07 8.13 -2.04
N ALA A 11 2.59 8.63 -3.19
CA ALA A 11 1.16 8.64 -3.51
C ALA A 11 0.56 7.22 -3.56
N THR A 12 1.32 6.23 -4.02
CA THR A 12 0.88 4.83 -4.06
C THR A 12 0.79 4.24 -2.65
N ILE A 13 1.81 4.44 -1.83
CA ILE A 13 1.84 4.02 -0.43
C ILE A 13 0.68 4.64 0.35
N GLU A 14 0.45 5.95 0.20
CA GLU A 14 -0.64 6.68 0.85
C GLU A 14 -2.01 6.11 0.48
N ARG A 15 -2.26 5.87 -0.81
CA ARG A 15 -3.52 5.26 -1.27
C ARG A 15 -3.72 3.86 -0.69
N CYS A 16 -2.69 3.03 -0.69
CA CYS A 16 -2.76 1.69 -0.14
C CYS A 16 -3.07 1.71 1.37
N VAL A 17 -2.38 2.56 2.14
CA VAL A 17 -2.65 2.71 3.58
C VAL A 17 -4.07 3.23 3.83
N ALA A 18 -4.54 4.21 3.05
CA ALA A 18 -5.90 4.72 3.15
C ALA A 18 -6.93 3.62 2.92
N ARG A 19 -6.77 2.81 1.87
CA ARG A 19 -7.66 1.67 1.57
C ARG A 19 -7.69 0.64 2.69
N ALA A 20 -6.53 0.28 3.26
CA ALA A 20 -6.49 -0.64 4.39
C ALA A 20 -7.28 -0.10 5.61
N ARG A 21 -7.20 1.21 5.86
CA ARG A 21 -7.99 1.87 6.92
C ARG A 21 -9.47 1.92 6.61
N GLU A 22 -9.85 2.15 5.35
CA GLU A 22 -11.25 2.14 4.91
C GLU A 22 -11.90 0.77 5.12
N GLU A 23 -11.18 -0.32 4.82
CA GLU A 23 -11.68 -1.69 5.04
C GLU A 23 -11.95 -1.97 6.52
N TYR A 24 -11.06 -1.51 7.40
CA TYR A 24 -11.28 -1.58 8.85
C TYR A 24 -12.44 -0.70 9.30
N ALA A 25 -12.52 0.54 8.80
CA ALA A 25 -13.51 1.53 9.21
C ALA A 25 -14.93 1.24 8.72
N ALA A 26 -15.08 0.43 7.66
CA ALA A 26 -16.38 0.05 7.11
C ALA A 26 -17.23 -0.78 8.09
N ASP A 27 -16.60 -1.62 8.91
CA ASP A 27 -17.25 -2.31 10.04
C ASP A 27 -16.21 -2.72 11.10
N PRO A 28 -15.82 -1.81 12.02
CA PRO A 28 -14.79 -2.12 13.03
C PRO A 28 -15.23 -3.20 14.01
N ALA A 29 -16.53 -3.34 14.27
CA ALA A 29 -17.06 -4.32 15.21
C ALA A 29 -17.07 -5.73 14.63
N GLY A 30 -17.38 -5.86 13.34
CA GLY A 30 -17.37 -7.13 12.60
C GLY A 30 -16.04 -7.49 11.95
N PHE A 31 -15.08 -6.56 11.88
CA PHE A 31 -13.81 -6.75 11.16
C PHE A 31 -13.07 -8.02 11.54
N ALA A 32 -13.04 -8.37 12.83
CA ALA A 32 -12.36 -9.58 13.33
C ALA A 32 -12.94 -10.90 12.80
N THR A 33 -14.16 -10.88 12.27
CA THR A 33 -14.86 -12.05 11.72
C THR A 33 -15.14 -11.96 10.23
N ASP A 34 -14.97 -10.80 9.62
CA ASP A 34 -15.07 -10.62 8.17
C ASP A 34 -13.72 -10.82 7.49
N PHE A 35 -13.41 -12.07 7.14
CA PHE A 35 -12.14 -12.44 6.51
C PHE A 35 -11.93 -11.78 5.15
N THR A 36 -13.00 -11.46 4.41
CA THR A 36 -12.87 -10.76 3.12
C THR A 36 -12.29 -9.37 3.31
N ARG A 37 -12.76 -8.64 4.34
CA ARG A 37 -12.22 -7.32 4.69
C ARG A 37 -10.81 -7.38 5.27
N GLN A 38 -10.52 -8.40 6.08
CA GLN A 38 -9.16 -8.62 6.57
C GLN A 38 -8.19 -8.85 5.42
N ASP A 39 -8.53 -9.73 4.48
CA ASP A 39 -7.72 -10.02 3.30
C ASP A 39 -7.51 -8.77 2.44
N ALA A 40 -8.57 -7.98 2.23
CA ALA A 40 -8.47 -6.71 1.50
C ALA A 40 -7.56 -5.69 2.22
N ALA A 41 -7.65 -5.57 3.54
CA ALA A 41 -6.79 -4.68 4.31
C ALA A 41 -5.32 -5.13 4.25
N ILE A 42 -5.06 -6.43 4.48
CA ILE A 42 -3.72 -7.03 4.42
C ILE A 42 -3.10 -6.85 3.03
N LEU A 43 -3.85 -7.12 1.97
CA LEU A 43 -3.39 -6.96 0.59
C LEU A 43 -2.98 -5.51 0.29
N ASN A 44 -3.72 -4.53 0.80
CA ASN A 44 -3.36 -3.13 0.63
C ASN A 44 -2.09 -2.76 1.41
N ILE A 45 -1.89 -3.30 2.62
CA ILE A 45 -0.63 -3.13 3.36
C ILE A 45 0.55 -3.79 2.62
N GLN A 46 0.39 -4.99 2.08
CA GLN A 46 1.42 -5.64 1.27
C GLN A 46 1.83 -4.79 0.07
N ARG A 47 0.86 -4.25 -0.67
CA ARG A 47 1.13 -3.35 -1.82
C ARG A 47 1.87 -2.07 -1.41
N ALA A 48 1.55 -1.51 -0.24
CA ALA A 48 2.29 -0.36 0.29
C ALA A 48 3.76 -0.73 0.57
N CYS A 49 4.01 -1.89 1.19
CA CYS A 49 5.36 -2.39 1.42
C CYS A 49 6.12 -2.66 0.12
N GLU A 50 5.47 -3.23 -0.89
CA GLU A 50 6.06 -3.45 -2.22
C GLU A 50 6.45 -2.12 -2.87
N ALA A 51 5.57 -1.11 -2.86
CA ALA A 51 5.87 0.21 -3.39
C ALA A 51 7.03 0.92 -2.66
N ALA A 52 7.22 0.62 -1.37
CA ALA A 52 8.33 1.12 -0.57
C ALA A 52 9.65 0.36 -0.85
N LEU A 53 9.58 -0.95 -1.11
CA LEU A 53 10.71 -1.82 -1.38
C LEU A 53 11.15 -1.81 -2.84
N ASP A 54 10.31 -1.31 -3.75
CA ASP A 54 10.61 -1.23 -5.17
C ASP A 54 11.91 -0.44 -5.35
N TYR A 55 13.01 -1.13 -5.62
CA TYR A 55 14.27 -0.51 -6.02
C TYR A 55 14.05 -0.08 -7.46
N GLY A 56 13.99 1.23 -7.73
CA GLY A 56 13.83 1.73 -9.10
C GLY A 56 14.87 1.10 -10.03
N PRO A 57 14.62 1.02 -11.35
CA PRO A 57 15.56 0.41 -12.28
C PRO A 57 16.95 1.02 -12.02
N THR A 58 17.90 0.15 -11.69
CA THR A 58 19.32 0.48 -11.58
C THR A 58 19.82 0.85 -12.97
N SER A 59 19.43 2.02 -13.47
CA SER A 59 19.98 2.62 -14.67
C SER A 59 21.07 3.60 -14.25
N ASP A 60 22.07 3.09 -13.55
CA ASP A 60 23.42 3.63 -13.64
C ASP A 60 24.30 2.43 -14.02
N PRO A 61 24.88 2.38 -15.24
CA PRO A 61 25.86 1.36 -15.58
C PRO A 61 27.15 1.58 -14.75
N PRO A 62 27.99 0.53 -14.58
CA PRO A 62 29.21 0.60 -13.78
C PRO A 62 30.24 1.62 -14.29
#